data_AF-A0AAW3VFH7-F1
#
_entry.id   AF-A0AAW3VFH7-F1
#
_cell.length_a   1.000
_cell.length_b   1.000
_cell.length_c   1.000
_cell.angle_alpha   90.00
_cell.angle_beta   90.00
_cell.angle_gamma   90.00
#
_symmetry.space_group_name_H-M   'P 1'
#
loop_
_entity.id
_entity.type
_entity.pdbx_description
1 polymer ?
#
loop_
_entity_poly.entity_id
_entity_poly.type
_entity_poly.pdbx_seq_one_letter_code
_entity_poly.pdbx_strand_id
1 'polypeptide(L)'
;MSLLTSAVNVVTTMGDSGRHGFTASAVCSATDIPPTLLVCMNKSSRSHASFIENKVLCINVLSTDQENLSNAFASSKFSSEQRFEHGEWTQLETGSPVLQDALVSFDCEIGQI
;
A
#
# COMPACT_ATOMS: atom_id res chain seq x y z
N MET A 1 -21.21 4.12 -0.17
CA MET A 1 -20.78 4.21 1.24
C MET A 1 -20.00 5.50 1.49
N SER A 2 -20.50 6.66 1.02
CA SER A 2 -19.74 7.93 1.05
C SER A 2 -19.69 8.62 2.41
N LEU A 3 -20.52 8.20 3.38
CA LEU A 3 -20.56 8.75 4.73
C LEU A 3 -19.65 8.01 5.73
N LEU A 4 -19.01 6.92 5.31
CA LEU A 4 -18.08 6.16 6.16
C LEU A 4 -16.67 6.71 5.93
N THR A 5 -16.12 7.37 6.94
CA THR A 5 -14.77 7.92 6.90
C THR A 5 -13.73 6.84 7.19
N SER A 6 -12.59 6.89 6.50
CA SER A 6 -11.42 6.08 6.82
C SER A 6 -10.13 6.83 6.49
N ALA A 7 -9.02 6.35 7.05
CA ALA A 7 -7.70 6.85 6.68
C ALA A 7 -7.38 6.47 5.23
N VAL A 8 -6.59 7.32 4.56
CA VAL A 8 -6.05 7.04 3.23
C VAL A 8 -4.67 6.42 3.39
N ASN A 9 -4.43 5.32 2.68
CA ASN A 9 -3.18 4.59 2.73
C ASN A 9 -2.66 4.37 1.32
N VAL A 10 -1.34 4.35 1.15
CA VAL A 10 -0.70 3.74 -0.02
C VAL A 10 -0.13 2.40 0.41
N VAL A 11 -0.69 1.34 -0.17
CA VAL A 11 -0.23 -0.03 0.06
C VAL A 11 0.74 -0.38 -1.06
N THR A 12 1.94 -0.78 -0.69
CA THR A 12 3.03 -1.10 -1.61
C THR A 12 3.49 -2.54 -1.44
N THR A 13 4.18 -3.07 -2.44
CA THR A 13 4.84 -4.37 -2.41
C THR A 13 6.09 -4.31 -3.28
N MET A 14 7.10 -5.12 -2.97
CA MET A 14 8.29 -5.34 -3.80
C MET A 14 8.68 -6.81 -3.77
N GLY A 15 9.13 -7.33 -4.91
CA GLY A 15 9.61 -8.69 -5.07
C GLY A 15 9.96 -8.97 -6.53
N ASP A 16 9.95 -10.25 -6.92
CA ASP A 16 10.31 -10.68 -8.27
C ASP A 16 9.35 -10.12 -9.35
N SER A 17 8.10 -9.86 -8.98
CA SER A 17 7.11 -9.22 -9.86
C SER A 17 7.28 -7.70 -9.99
N GLY A 18 8.32 -7.15 -9.36
CA GLY A 18 8.64 -5.72 -9.30
C GLY A 18 7.96 -4.99 -8.14
N ARG A 19 8.13 -3.66 -8.12
CA ARG A 19 7.45 -2.79 -7.15
C ARG A 19 6.08 -2.41 -7.66
N HIS A 20 5.08 -2.52 -6.79
CA HIS A 20 3.70 -2.13 -7.10
C HIS A 20 3.07 -1.45 -5.90
N GLY A 21 2.03 -0.67 -6.16
CA GLY A 21 1.23 -0.12 -5.08
C GLY A 21 -0.09 0.46 -5.56
N PHE A 22 -0.97 0.71 -4.61
CA PHE A 22 -2.27 1.32 -4.84
C PHE A 22 -2.75 2.09 -3.62
N THR A 23 -3.64 3.05 -3.86
CA THR A 23 -4.33 3.78 -2.80
C THR A 23 -5.46 2.94 -2.24
N ALA A 24 -5.52 2.80 -0.92
CA ALA A 24 -6.51 2.00 -0.21
C ALA A 24 -7.11 2.77 0.96
N SER A 25 -8.44 2.76 1.03
CA SER A 25 -9.22 3.25 2.18
C SER A 25 -9.81 2.10 3.02
N ALA A 26 -9.80 0.88 2.47
CA ALA A 26 -10.28 -0.34 3.12
C ALA A 26 -9.12 -1.09 3.79
N VAL A 27 -8.63 -0.50 4.87
CA VAL A 27 -7.57 -1.05 5.74
C VAL A 27 -8.05 -1.01 7.18
N CYS A 28 -7.88 -2.09 7.93
CA CYS A 28 -8.18 -2.12 9.36
C CYS A 28 -7.21 -3.00 10.15
N SER A 29 -7.09 -2.71 11.44
CA SER A 29 -6.43 -3.61 12.39
C SER A 29 -7.36 -4.76 12.74
N ALA A 30 -6.83 -5.98 12.69
CA ALA A 30 -7.57 -7.22 12.95
C ALA A 30 -7.27 -7.77 14.35
N THR A 31 -5.98 -7.89 14.71
CA THR A 31 -5.53 -8.40 16.02
C THR A 31 -4.25 -7.69 16.45
N ASP A 32 -4.01 -7.62 17.76
CA ASP A 32 -2.77 -7.10 18.37
C ASP A 32 -1.79 -8.23 18.76
N ILE A 33 -2.30 -9.43 19.04
CA ILE A 33 -1.50 -10.62 19.39
C ILE A 33 -1.96 -11.82 18.53
N PRO A 34 -1.23 -12.18 17.45
CA PRO A 34 -0.14 -11.42 16.84
C PRO A 34 -0.65 -10.14 16.15
N PRO A 35 0.20 -9.11 15.94
CA PRO A 35 -0.19 -7.91 15.19
C PRO A 35 -0.60 -8.27 13.76
N THR A 36 -1.87 -8.06 13.42
CA THR A 36 -2.42 -8.40 12.09
C THR A 36 -3.24 -7.25 11.54
N LEU A 37 -3.03 -6.92 10.27
CA LEU A 37 -3.80 -5.96 9.51
C LEU A 37 -4.52 -6.65 8.35
N LEU A 38 -5.67 -6.12 7.96
CA LEU A 38 -6.42 -6.54 6.78
C LEU A 38 -6.43 -5.41 5.75
N VAL A 39 -6.20 -5.76 4.48
CA VAL A 39 -6.32 -4.85 3.33
C VAL A 39 -7.25 -5.48 2.30
N CYS A 40 -8.26 -4.74 1.86
CA CYS A 40 -9.12 -5.19 0.76
C CYS A 40 -8.62 -4.61 -0.57
N MET A 41 -8.24 -5.51 -1.49
CA MET A 41 -7.79 -5.14 -2.83
C MET A 41 -8.81 -5.57 -3.89
N ASN A 42 -9.04 -4.72 -4.88
CA ASN A 42 -9.85 -5.10 -6.04
C ASN A 42 -9.09 -6.10 -6.92
N LYS A 43 -9.67 -7.29 -7.16
CA LYS A 43 -9.10 -8.34 -8.01
C LYS A 43 -8.86 -7.91 -9.46
N SER A 44 -9.59 -6.90 -9.96
CA SER A 44 -9.38 -6.35 -11.30
C SER A 44 -8.20 -5.37 -11.38
N SER A 45 -7.55 -5.06 -10.25
CA SER A 45 -6.39 -4.18 -10.22
C SER A 45 -5.20 -4.86 -10.92
N ARG A 46 -4.49 -4.11 -11.78
CA ARG A 46 -3.28 -4.59 -12.47
C ARG A 46 -2.21 -5.08 -11.49
N SER A 47 -2.15 -4.49 -10.30
CA SER A 47 -1.17 -4.85 -9.26
C SER A 47 -1.56 -6.10 -8.47
N HIS A 48 -2.79 -6.62 -8.62
CA HIS A 48 -3.27 -7.73 -7.78
C HIS A 48 -2.36 -8.95 -7.87
N ALA A 49 -1.98 -9.38 -9.08
CA ALA A 49 -1.10 -10.52 -9.27
C ALA A 49 0.24 -10.35 -8.52
N SER A 50 0.82 -9.14 -8.54
CA SER A 50 2.09 -8.84 -7.88
C SER A 50 2.03 -8.97 -6.36
N PHE A 51 0.93 -8.56 -5.72
CA PHE A 51 0.77 -8.76 -4.27
C PHE A 51 0.66 -10.25 -3.91
N ILE A 52 -0.02 -11.03 -4.74
CA ILE A 52 -0.15 -12.49 -4.54
C ILE A 52 1.19 -13.20 -4.71
N GLU A 53 1.98 -12.77 -5.69
CA GLU A 53 3.30 -13.35 -5.99
C GLU A 53 4.35 -12.96 -4.95
N ASN A 54 4.45 -11.67 -4.62
CA ASN A 54 5.46 -11.17 -3.69
C ASN A 54 5.19 -11.60 -2.23
N LYS A 55 3.92 -11.80 -1.85
CA LYS A 55 3.48 -12.18 -0.49
C LYS A 55 3.94 -11.24 0.64
N VAL A 56 4.35 -10.04 0.30
CA VAL A 56 4.73 -8.99 1.25
C VAL A 56 4.05 -7.68 0.87
N LEU A 57 3.78 -6.85 1.85
CA LEU A 57 3.24 -5.51 1.64
C LEU A 57 3.69 -4.54 2.73
N CYS A 58 3.72 -3.25 2.38
CA CYS A 58 3.81 -2.18 3.35
C CYS A 58 2.58 -1.27 3.26
N ILE A 59 1.94 -0.98 4.40
CA ILE A 59 0.81 -0.05 4.51
C ILE A 59 1.36 1.29 4.99
N ASN A 60 1.36 2.30 4.12
CA ASN A 60 1.80 3.64 4.44
C ASN A 60 0.58 4.54 4.68
N VAL A 61 0.37 4.98 5.92
CA VAL A 61 -0.76 5.87 6.29
C VAL A 61 -0.40 7.30 5.91
N LEU A 62 -1.23 7.93 5.09
CA LEU A 62 -0.94 9.25 4.54
C LEU A 62 -1.35 10.40 5.47
N SER A 63 -0.59 11.49 5.40
CA SER A 63 -0.96 12.79 5.94
C SER A 63 -1.84 13.58 4.96
N THR A 64 -2.40 14.71 5.42
CA THR A 64 -3.26 15.58 4.60
C THR A 64 -2.52 16.16 3.39
N ASP A 65 -1.22 16.40 3.49
CA ASP A 65 -0.42 17.03 2.43
C ASP A 65 -0.06 16.07 1.28
N GLN A 66 -0.36 14.78 1.45
CA GLN A 66 0.00 13.71 0.50
C GLN A 66 -1.12 13.35 -0.50
N GLU A 67 -2.01 14.31 -0.78
CA GLU A 67 -3.10 14.13 -1.76
C GLU A 67 -2.57 13.77 -3.16
N ASN A 68 -1.47 14.41 -3.59
CA ASN A 68 -0.86 14.14 -4.90
C ASN A 68 -0.38 12.69 -5.02
N LEU A 69 0.24 12.16 -3.97
CA LEU A 69 0.69 10.76 -3.90
C LEU A 69 -0.51 9.81 -3.93
N SER A 70 -1.53 10.07 -3.12
CA SER A 70 -2.79 9.31 -3.12
C SER A 70 -3.41 9.24 -4.54
N ASN A 71 -3.48 10.38 -5.23
CA ASN A 71 -4.04 10.44 -6.58
C ASN A 71 -3.20 9.70 -7.61
N ALA A 72 -1.86 9.74 -7.51
CA ALA A 72 -0.97 9.01 -8.39
C ALA A 72 -1.19 7.48 -8.27
N PHE A 73 -1.25 6.97 -7.04
CA PHE A 73 -1.45 5.53 -6.77
C PHE A 73 -2.88 5.04 -7.03
N ALA A 74 -3.87 5.93 -7.06
CA ALA A 74 -5.25 5.61 -7.48
C ALA A 74 -5.44 5.64 -9.01
N SER A 75 -4.58 6.36 -9.74
CA SER A 75 -4.73 6.62 -11.18
C SER A 75 -4.26 5.45 -12.04
N SER A 76 -5.05 5.11 -13.07
CA SER A 76 -4.65 4.15 -14.11
C SER A 76 -3.69 4.73 -15.15
N LYS A 77 -3.50 6.07 -15.16
CA LYS A 77 -2.68 6.79 -16.14
C LYS A 77 -1.17 6.58 -15.97
N PHE A 78 -0.74 6.35 -14.74
CA PHE A 78 0.67 6.13 -14.42
C PHE A 78 1.02 4.64 -14.51
N SER A 79 2.22 4.34 -15.01
CA SER A 79 2.86 3.03 -14.81
C SER A 79 3.14 2.80 -13.32
N SER A 80 3.58 1.59 -12.96
CA SER A 80 3.95 1.33 -11.58
C SER A 80 5.10 2.24 -11.15
N GLU A 81 6.15 2.32 -11.96
CA GLU A 81 7.37 3.07 -11.70
C GLU A 81 7.10 4.57 -11.55
N GLN A 82 6.27 5.14 -12.42
CA GLN A 82 5.89 6.55 -12.39
C GLN A 82 5.17 6.93 -11.10
N ARG A 83 4.39 6.02 -10.50
CA ARG A 83 3.73 6.30 -9.20
C ARG A 83 4.76 6.53 -8.09
N PHE A 84 5.85 5.78 -8.10
CA PHE A 84 6.90 5.90 -7.10
C PHE A 84 7.78 7.14 -7.28
N GLU A 85 7.66 7.89 -8.38
CA GLU A 85 8.32 9.20 -8.55
C GLU A 85 7.66 10.31 -7.70
N HIS A 86 6.46 10.06 -7.16
CA HIS A 86 5.70 11.04 -6.36
C HIS A 86 6.00 11.03 -4.86
N GLY A 87 7.02 10.30 -4.41
CA GLY A 87 7.40 10.23 -3.01
C GLY A 87 8.83 9.74 -2.82
N GLU A 88 9.34 9.89 -1.60
CA GLU A 88 10.64 9.38 -1.20
C GLU A 88 10.45 8.05 -0.46
N TRP A 89 11.17 7.02 -0.91
CA TRP A 89 10.95 5.65 -0.45
C TRP A 89 12.21 5.08 0.19
N THR A 90 12.02 4.36 1.27
CA THR A 90 13.01 3.50 1.92
C THR A 90 12.48 2.07 1.97
N GLN A 91 13.16 1.19 2.68
CA GLN A 91 12.78 -0.20 2.90
C GLN A 91 12.96 -0.58 4.37
N LEU A 92 12.11 -1.47 4.85
CA LEU A 92 12.25 -2.15 6.13
C LEU A 92 12.66 -3.62 5.89
N GLU A 93 12.11 -4.59 6.61
CA GLU A 93 12.56 -5.98 6.57
C GLU A 93 12.08 -6.73 5.32
N THR A 94 10.84 -6.50 4.86
CA THR A 94 10.30 -7.22 3.69
C THR A 94 10.83 -6.70 2.35
N GLY A 95 11.48 -5.53 2.36
CA GLY A 95 11.88 -4.81 1.15
C GLY A 95 10.73 -4.06 0.46
N SER A 96 9.48 -4.15 0.95
CA SER A 96 8.36 -3.36 0.44
C SER A 96 8.63 -1.86 0.61
N PRO A 97 8.27 -1.00 -0.38
CA PRO A 97 8.58 0.42 -0.32
C PRO A 97 7.86 1.12 0.84
N VAL A 98 8.64 1.71 1.72
CA VAL A 98 8.18 2.47 2.89
C VAL A 98 8.30 3.95 2.57
N LEU A 99 7.19 4.68 2.66
CA LEU A 99 7.14 6.12 2.39
C LEU A 99 7.78 6.87 3.57
N GLN A 100 8.83 7.65 3.32
CA GLN A 100 9.63 8.28 4.38
C GLN A 100 8.84 9.27 5.25
N ASP A 101 7.89 9.98 4.65
CA ASP A 101 7.08 11.04 5.26
C ASP A 101 5.64 10.57 5.58
N ALA A 102 5.39 9.25 5.60
CA ALA A 102 4.13 8.70 6.09
C ALA A 102 3.92 9.00 7.59
N LEU A 103 2.66 9.11 8.02
CA LEU A 103 2.32 9.23 9.45
C LEU A 103 2.77 7.98 10.23
N VAL A 104 2.61 6.81 9.61
CA VAL A 104 3.08 5.52 10.10
C VAL A 104 3.13 4.54 8.93
N SER A 105 4.07 3.60 9.00
CA SER A 105 4.20 2.51 8.03
C SER A 105 4.22 1.16 8.74
N PHE A 106 3.46 0.20 8.21
CA PHE A 106 3.42 -1.17 8.70
C PHE A 106 3.97 -2.10 7.64
N ASP A 107 5.10 -2.73 7.92
CA ASP A 107 5.74 -3.71 7.02
C ASP A 107 5.28 -5.12 7.40
N CYS A 108 4.71 -5.84 6.44
CA CYS A 108 3.92 -7.05 6.70
C CYS A 108 4.19 -8.16 5.68
N GLU A 109 4.12 -9.40 6.15
CA GLU A 109 3.97 -10.60 5.32
C GLU A 109 2.49 -10.97 5.16
N ILE A 110 2.11 -11.51 4.00
CA ILE A 110 0.74 -11.93 3.71
C ILE A 110 0.54 -13.36 4.22
N GLY A 111 -0.09 -13.49 5.39
CA GLY A 111 -0.45 -14.79 5.97
C GLY A 111 -1.68 -15.45 5.32
N GLN A 112 -2.61 -14.67 4.77
CA GLN A 112 -3.87 -15.16 4.19
C GLN A 112 -4.35 -14.25 3.05
N ILE A 113 -5.00 -14.85 2.04
CA ILE A 113 -5.61 -14.20 0.87
C ILE A 113 -7.08 -14.64 0.75
#